data_AF-A0A8H5FX57-F1
#
_entry.id   AF-A0A8H5FX57-F1
#
_cell.length_a   1.000
_cell.length_b   1.000
_cell.length_c   1.000
_cell.angle_alpha   90.00
_cell.angle_beta   90.00
_cell.angle_gamma   90.00
#
_symmetry.space_group_name_H-M   'P 1'
#
loop_
_entity.id
_entity.type
_entity.pdbx_description
1 polymer ?
#
loop_
_entity_poly.entity_id
_entity_poly.type
_entity_poly.pdbx_seq_one_letter_code
_entity_poly.pdbx_strand_id
1 'polypeptide(L)'
;MPTFSSKEYVKLVAFNGLPPTQSKYDLPTREKCVQLFESICGFYPSSSLFGSVVGNPYFYFSHGDFHDGNILVDPESGSITGIIDWEAAGFRPLWAEIHGVGWFEEDHHRFLHGGKNPENFEDDTDSDLQLHAFFCRELYQKNPDLFYCFFGGVELRATFQAAADSPRPVGKSHIYLEKYHHLGYWAERRGDFPWDMVAWLNARFDLDEEWTRAELAKSSCADGGLGAAQSSF
;
A
#
# COMPACT_ATOMS: atom_id res chain seq x y z
N MET A 1 15.32 -6.89 19.71
CA MET A 1 14.12 -7.50 20.29
C MET A 1 13.02 -7.30 19.27
N PRO A 2 12.39 -8.32 18.66
CA PRO A 2 11.36 -8.01 17.70
C PRO A 2 10.04 -7.85 18.44
N THR A 3 9.80 -6.67 18.98
CA THR A 3 8.45 -6.13 19.04
C THR A 3 8.20 -5.55 17.66
N PHE A 4 7.43 -6.22 16.81
CA PHE A 4 7.02 -5.64 15.54
C PHE A 4 5.63 -5.06 15.73
N SER A 5 5.55 -3.75 15.90
CA SER A 5 4.29 -3.02 15.72
C SER A 5 3.96 -2.89 14.23
N SER A 6 2.69 -2.64 13.88
CA SER A 6 2.31 -2.33 12.49
C SER A 6 3.15 -1.17 11.93
N LYS A 7 3.44 -0.15 12.75
CA LYS A 7 4.32 0.97 12.39
C LYS A 7 5.73 0.52 12.02
N GLU A 8 6.37 -0.32 12.84
CA GLU A 8 7.71 -0.83 12.54
C GLU A 8 7.73 -1.71 11.28
N TYR A 9 6.66 -2.48 11.04
CA TYR A 9 6.52 -3.28 9.82
C TYR A 9 6.39 -2.42 8.56
N VAL A 10 5.54 -1.39 8.57
CA VAL A 10 5.43 -0.48 7.43
C VAL A 10 6.75 0.27 7.20
N LYS A 11 7.42 0.73 8.25
CA LYS A 11 8.75 1.36 8.14
C LYS A 11 9.78 0.40 7.55
N LEU A 12 9.80 -0.85 8.02
CA LEU A 12 10.71 -1.88 7.53
C LEU A 12 10.53 -2.05 6.01
N VAL A 13 9.29 -2.23 5.55
CA VAL A 13 9.00 -2.42 4.13
C VAL A 13 9.26 -1.15 3.32
N ALA A 14 8.88 0.02 3.81
CA ALA A 14 9.09 1.29 3.12
C ALA A 14 10.59 1.59 2.91
N PHE A 15 11.42 1.40 3.93
CA PHE A 15 12.83 1.80 3.88
C PHE A 15 13.77 0.71 3.39
N ASN A 16 13.48 -0.57 3.69
CA ASN A 16 14.32 -1.69 3.27
C ASN A 16 13.80 -2.41 2.01
N GLY A 17 12.54 -2.15 1.63
CA GLY A 17 11.89 -2.78 0.48
C GLY A 17 11.57 -4.26 0.68
N LEU A 18 10.91 -4.83 -0.33
CA LEU A 18 11.04 -6.24 -0.70
C LEU A 18 12.13 -6.27 -1.79
N PRO A 19 13.31 -6.89 -1.58
CA PRO A 19 14.35 -6.92 -2.61
C PRO A 19 13.77 -7.57 -3.89
N PRO A 20 13.87 -7.01 -5.12
CA PRO A 20 14.84 -6.05 -5.66
C PRO A 20 14.24 -4.74 -6.21
N THR A 21 13.04 -4.32 -5.80
CA THR A 21 12.36 -3.15 -6.37
C THR A 21 12.78 -1.81 -5.74
N GLN A 22 13.98 -1.67 -5.18
CA GLN A 22 14.38 -0.42 -4.50
C GLN A 22 15.04 0.58 -5.46
N SER A 23 14.64 1.85 -5.40
CA SER A 23 15.40 2.98 -5.96
C SER A 23 15.66 4.00 -4.87
N LYS A 24 16.85 4.56 -4.97
CA LYS A 24 17.43 5.57 -4.08
C LYS A 24 16.79 6.95 -4.22
N TYR A 25 15.78 7.11 -5.09
CA TYR A 25 15.27 8.41 -5.52
C TYR A 25 13.91 8.79 -4.93
N ASP A 26 13.28 7.93 -4.11
CA ASP A 26 11.88 8.13 -3.68
C ASP A 26 11.68 8.18 -2.14
N LEU A 27 12.76 8.43 -1.39
CA LEU A 27 12.72 8.46 0.08
C LEU A 27 11.69 9.45 0.66
N PRO A 28 11.58 10.71 0.20
CA PRO A 28 10.64 11.68 0.78
C PRO A 28 9.18 11.24 0.67
N THR A 29 8.83 10.50 -0.38
CA THR A 29 7.47 10.05 -0.63
C THR A 29 7.10 8.88 0.29
N ARG A 30 8.04 7.95 0.51
CA ARG A 30 7.84 6.81 1.41
C ARG A 30 7.68 7.24 2.86
N GLU A 31 8.44 8.24 3.30
CA GLU A 31 8.26 8.86 4.61
C GLU A 31 6.86 9.42 4.79
N LYS A 32 6.30 10.06 3.75
CA LYS A 32 4.92 10.56 3.78
C LYS A 32 3.87 9.47 3.76
N CYS A 33 4.08 8.36 3.07
CA CYS A 33 3.21 7.19 3.19
C CYS A 33 3.23 6.61 4.61
N VAL A 34 4.41 6.51 5.24
CA VAL A 34 4.51 6.09 6.66
C VAL A 34 3.79 7.08 7.58
N GLN A 35 3.97 8.39 7.36
CA GLN A 35 3.27 9.42 8.13
C GLN A 35 1.75 9.30 7.97
N LEU A 36 1.27 9.09 6.74
CA LEU A 36 -0.15 8.89 6.45
C LEU A 36 -0.69 7.66 7.18
N PHE A 37 0.03 6.54 7.11
CA PHE A 37 -0.33 5.30 7.79
C PHE A 37 -0.54 5.53 9.29
N GLU A 38 0.39 6.24 9.95
CA GLU A 38 0.29 6.57 11.36
C GLU A 38 -0.94 7.44 11.67
N SER A 39 -1.26 8.41 10.80
CA SER A 39 -2.46 9.24 10.93
C SER A 39 -3.75 8.43 10.75
N ILE A 40 -3.78 7.49 9.80
CA ILE A 40 -4.95 6.62 9.57
C ILE A 40 -5.20 5.76 10.80
N CYS A 41 -4.18 5.14 11.38
CA CYS A 41 -4.31 4.38 12.64
C CYS A 41 -4.92 5.23 13.77
N GLY A 42 -4.60 6.53 13.81
CA GLY A 42 -5.17 7.48 14.78
C GLY A 42 -6.69 7.65 14.68
N PHE A 43 -7.31 7.38 13.53
CA PHE A 43 -8.77 7.43 13.37
C PHE A 43 -9.50 6.21 13.94
N TYR A 44 -8.76 5.14 14.29
CA TYR A 44 -9.31 3.90 14.82
C TYR A 44 -8.80 3.58 16.23
N PRO A 45 -8.89 4.51 17.20
CA PRO A 45 -8.26 4.36 18.51
C PRO A 45 -8.87 3.21 19.34
N SER A 46 -10.11 2.83 19.04
CA SER A 46 -10.86 1.77 19.73
C SER A 46 -10.62 0.38 19.15
N SER A 47 -9.97 0.27 17.99
CA SER A 47 -9.72 -1.02 17.36
C SER A 47 -8.49 -1.67 17.97
N SER A 48 -8.66 -2.85 18.57
CA SER A 48 -7.57 -3.73 19.00
C SER A 48 -6.65 -4.15 17.84
N LEU A 49 -7.11 -3.99 16.60
CA LEU A 49 -6.42 -4.37 15.37
C LEU A 49 -5.65 -3.21 14.71
N PHE A 50 -6.07 -1.96 14.96
CA PHE A 50 -5.55 -0.77 14.27
C PHE A 50 -4.94 0.30 15.19
N GLY A 51 -4.86 0.05 16.50
CA GLY A 51 -4.47 1.06 17.49
C GLY A 51 -3.01 1.04 17.96
N SER A 52 -2.59 2.18 18.51
CA SER A 52 -1.37 2.42 19.30
C SER A 52 -1.37 1.70 20.66
N VAL A 53 -2.11 0.59 20.83
CA VAL A 53 -2.12 -0.14 22.11
C VAL A 53 -0.78 -0.83 22.25
N VAL A 54 0.10 -0.12 22.96
CA VAL A 54 1.45 -0.47 23.40
C VAL A 54 1.42 -1.89 23.95
N GLY A 55 1.68 -2.88 23.12
CA GLY A 55 2.04 -4.22 23.59
C GLY A 55 1.28 -5.42 23.04
N ASN A 56 0.39 -5.33 22.05
CA ASN A 56 -0.08 -6.56 21.38
C ASN A 56 0.29 -6.59 19.88
N PRO A 57 1.46 -7.16 19.53
CA PRO A 57 1.84 -7.37 18.15
C PRO A 57 1.04 -8.56 17.62
N TYR A 58 -0.16 -8.31 17.09
CA TYR A 58 -0.96 -9.32 16.38
C TYR A 58 -0.34 -9.62 15.01
N PHE A 59 0.88 -10.15 15.06
CA PHE A 59 1.57 -10.74 13.92
C PHE A 59 1.21 -12.20 13.90
N TYR A 60 0.64 -12.62 12.78
CA TYR A 60 0.28 -14.01 12.55
C TYR A 60 1.18 -14.56 11.45
N PHE A 61 1.45 -15.86 11.52
CA PHE A 61 1.98 -16.55 10.36
C PHE A 61 0.88 -16.56 9.31
N SER A 62 1.09 -15.79 8.24
CA SER A 62 0.13 -15.55 7.18
C SER A 62 0.63 -16.17 5.88
N HIS A 63 -0.31 -16.48 4.97
CA HIS A 63 0.01 -17.07 3.67
C HIS A 63 0.77 -16.08 2.79
N GLY A 64 0.41 -14.80 2.90
CA GLY A 64 1.08 -13.68 2.23
C GLY A 64 0.66 -13.48 0.77
N ASP A 65 -0.14 -14.40 0.22
CA ASP A 65 -0.74 -14.40 -1.11
C ASP A 65 -2.03 -15.25 -1.12
N PHE A 66 -2.97 -14.96 -0.21
CA PHE A 66 -4.15 -15.79 -0.02
C PHE A 66 -5.30 -15.39 -0.97
N HIS A 67 -5.36 -16.02 -2.14
CA HIS A 67 -6.45 -15.85 -3.09
C HIS A 67 -7.07 -17.20 -3.51
N ASP A 68 -8.19 -17.16 -4.22
CA ASP A 68 -8.98 -18.33 -4.63
C ASP A 68 -8.17 -19.36 -5.45
N GLY A 69 -7.24 -18.90 -6.29
CA GLY A 69 -6.30 -19.75 -7.01
C GLY A 69 -5.39 -20.62 -6.12
N ASN A 70 -5.20 -20.24 -4.86
CA ASN A 70 -4.40 -20.97 -3.87
C ASN A 70 -5.25 -21.86 -2.93
N ILE A 71 -6.55 -22.01 -3.20
CA ILE A 71 -7.48 -22.84 -2.43
C ILE A 71 -7.88 -24.08 -3.23
N LEU A 72 -7.59 -25.28 -2.71
CA LEU A 72 -8.03 -26.53 -3.31
C LEU A 72 -9.44 -26.91 -2.84
N VAL A 73 -10.32 -27.21 -3.79
CA VAL A 73 -11.71 -27.61 -3.53
C VAL A 73 -11.95 -28.99 -4.13
N ASP A 74 -12.56 -29.89 -3.36
CA ASP A 74 -13.05 -31.17 -3.86
C ASP A 74 -14.25 -30.93 -4.80
N PRO A 75 -14.19 -31.32 -6.08
CA PRO A 75 -15.26 -31.04 -7.04
C PRO A 75 -16.57 -31.78 -6.72
N GLU A 76 -16.53 -32.89 -5.97
CA GLU A 76 -17.75 -33.64 -5.64
C GLU A 76 -18.50 -33.03 -4.45
N SER A 77 -17.81 -32.72 -3.35
CA SER A 77 -18.43 -32.19 -2.14
C SER A 77 -18.47 -30.66 -2.02
N GLY A 78 -17.63 -29.96 -2.80
CA GLY A 78 -17.40 -28.52 -2.63
C GLY A 78 -16.60 -28.16 -1.38
N SER A 79 -16.01 -29.15 -0.69
CA SER A 79 -15.23 -28.91 0.53
C SER A 79 -13.83 -28.37 0.19
N ILE A 80 -13.34 -27.43 1.01
CA ILE A 80 -11.93 -27.01 0.96
C ILE A 80 -11.06 -28.17 1.45
N THR A 81 -10.11 -28.61 0.63
CA THR A 81 -9.23 -29.76 0.91
C THR A 81 -7.79 -29.36 1.18
N GLY A 82 -7.38 -28.14 0.81
CA GLY A 82 -6.02 -27.68 1.04
C GLY A 82 -5.80 -26.21 0.68
N ILE A 83 -4.68 -25.67 1.15
CA ILE A 83 -4.13 -24.35 0.81
C ILE A 83 -2.72 -24.60 0.29
N ILE A 84 -2.38 -24.04 -0.87
CA ILE A 84 -1.11 -24.23 -1.57
C ILE A 84 -0.40 -22.90 -1.80
N ASP A 85 0.85 -22.97 -2.26
CA ASP A 85 1.67 -21.81 -2.67
C ASP A 85 2.11 -20.86 -1.54
N TRP A 86 2.80 -21.44 -0.56
CA TRP A 86 3.29 -20.73 0.64
C TRP A 86 4.56 -19.89 0.41
N GLU A 87 4.91 -19.54 -0.84
CA GLU A 87 6.18 -18.86 -1.15
C GLU A 87 6.25 -17.41 -0.60
N ALA A 88 5.09 -16.77 -0.42
CA ALA A 88 4.96 -15.44 0.17
C ALA A 88 4.78 -15.45 1.70
N ALA A 89 4.76 -16.63 2.33
CA ALA A 89 4.37 -16.78 3.72
C ALA A 89 5.32 -16.06 4.68
N GLY A 90 4.77 -15.49 5.75
CA GLY A 90 5.57 -14.75 6.72
C GLY A 90 4.78 -14.26 7.92
N PHE A 91 5.48 -13.69 8.91
CA PHE A 91 4.83 -13.04 10.04
C PHE A 91 4.45 -11.60 9.65
N ARG A 92 3.15 -11.33 9.57
CA ARG A 92 2.62 -10.02 9.14
C ARG A 92 1.45 -9.59 10.04
N PRO A 93 1.12 -8.29 10.11
CA PRO A 93 -0.12 -7.85 10.75
C PRO A 93 -1.34 -8.44 10.06
N LEU A 94 -2.38 -8.81 10.82
CA LEU A 94 -3.60 -9.42 10.27
C LEU A 94 -4.23 -8.59 9.14
N TRP A 95 -4.27 -7.26 9.30
CA TRP A 95 -4.87 -6.37 8.29
C TRP A 95 -4.17 -6.41 6.93
N ALA A 96 -2.90 -6.83 6.88
CA ALA A 96 -2.13 -6.93 5.64
C ALA A 96 -2.49 -8.19 4.84
N GLU A 97 -3.05 -9.21 5.49
CA GLU A 97 -3.45 -10.47 4.87
C GLU A 97 -4.89 -10.46 4.38
N ILE A 98 -5.80 -9.82 5.13
CA ILE A 98 -7.23 -9.93 4.88
C ILE A 98 -7.66 -8.93 3.79
N HIS A 99 -7.60 -9.34 2.53
CA HIS A 99 -8.12 -8.61 1.38
C HIS A 99 -9.37 -9.30 0.79
N GLY A 100 -9.97 -8.66 -0.22
CA GLY A 100 -11.04 -9.25 -1.04
C GLY A 100 -10.61 -10.53 -1.72
N VAL A 101 -11.53 -11.50 -1.83
CA VAL A 101 -11.33 -12.74 -2.59
C VAL A 101 -12.14 -12.66 -3.88
N GLY A 102 -11.50 -12.91 -5.01
CA GLY A 102 -12.16 -12.95 -6.32
C GLY A 102 -12.86 -11.63 -6.64
N TRP A 103 -14.16 -11.67 -6.93
CA TRP A 103 -14.97 -10.52 -7.36
C TRP A 103 -15.10 -9.36 -6.35
N PHE A 104 -14.76 -9.56 -5.07
CA PHE A 104 -14.88 -8.51 -4.04
C PHE A 104 -13.58 -7.74 -3.84
N GLU A 105 -12.86 -7.35 -4.90
CA GLU A 105 -11.59 -6.60 -4.83
C GLU A 105 -11.78 -5.19 -4.22
N GLU A 106 -12.18 -5.10 -2.95
CA GLU A 106 -12.49 -3.88 -2.20
C GLU A 106 -11.36 -2.85 -2.31
N ASP A 107 -10.12 -3.34 -2.32
CA ASP A 107 -8.92 -2.54 -2.45
C ASP A 107 -8.90 -1.77 -3.78
N HIS A 108 -9.25 -2.44 -4.89
CA HIS A 108 -9.33 -1.82 -6.22
C HIS A 108 -10.58 -0.94 -6.40
N HIS A 109 -11.71 -1.33 -5.82
CA HIS A 109 -12.94 -0.54 -5.95
C HIS A 109 -12.93 0.73 -5.10
N ARG A 110 -12.19 0.76 -3.99
CA ARG A 110 -12.21 1.90 -3.05
C ARG A 110 -10.95 2.75 -3.08
N PHE A 111 -9.81 2.18 -3.44
CA PHE A 111 -8.55 2.89 -3.40
C PHE A 111 -7.74 2.72 -4.67
N LEU A 112 -6.75 3.60 -4.78
CA LEU A 112 -5.84 3.65 -5.89
C LEU A 112 -4.89 2.48 -5.79
N HIS A 113 -5.08 1.49 -6.65
CA HIS A 113 -4.06 0.48 -6.86
C HIS A 113 -3.09 0.96 -7.94
N GLY A 114 -1.93 1.45 -7.50
CA GLY A 114 -0.96 2.10 -8.35
C GLY A 114 -1.46 3.42 -8.94
N GLY A 115 -1.77 3.45 -10.24
CA GLY A 115 -2.02 4.70 -10.98
C GLY A 115 -3.45 4.86 -11.46
N LYS A 116 -4.23 3.78 -11.34
CA LYS A 116 -5.63 3.74 -11.75
C LYS A 116 -6.50 4.39 -10.67
N ASN A 117 -7.60 5.00 -11.08
CA ASN A 117 -8.61 5.49 -10.14
C ASN A 117 -9.36 4.30 -9.52
N PRO A 118 -9.95 4.46 -8.33
CA PRO A 118 -10.88 3.46 -7.81
C PRO A 118 -12.03 3.27 -8.80
N GLU A 119 -12.47 2.02 -8.97
CA GLU A 119 -13.58 1.68 -9.85
C GLU A 119 -14.95 2.03 -9.24
N ASN A 120 -15.00 2.33 -7.94
CA ASN A 120 -16.19 2.76 -7.22
C ASN A 120 -17.42 1.87 -7.43
N PHE A 121 -17.21 0.57 -7.69
CA PHE A 121 -18.29 -0.39 -7.95
C PHE A 121 -19.17 0.04 -9.15
N GLU A 122 -18.61 0.75 -10.13
CA GLU A 122 -19.36 1.28 -11.29
C GLU A 122 -20.03 0.19 -12.14
N ASP A 123 -19.47 -1.03 -12.13
CA ASP A 123 -19.96 -2.19 -12.87
C ASP A 123 -20.85 -3.13 -12.03
N ASP A 124 -21.07 -2.83 -10.73
CA ASP A 124 -21.87 -3.69 -9.85
C ASP A 124 -23.35 -3.67 -10.26
N THR A 125 -23.94 -4.85 -10.37
CA THR A 125 -25.39 -5.00 -10.49
C THR A 125 -26.08 -4.92 -9.13
N ASP A 126 -27.41 -4.75 -9.10
CA ASP A 126 -28.20 -4.83 -7.86
C ASP A 126 -27.96 -6.15 -7.09
N SER A 127 -27.66 -7.24 -7.80
CA SER A 127 -27.37 -8.53 -7.18
C SER A 127 -26.00 -8.54 -6.50
N ASP A 128 -25.01 -7.88 -7.11
CA ASP A 128 -23.66 -7.76 -6.55
C ASP A 128 -23.68 -6.92 -5.27
N LEU A 129 -24.40 -5.80 -5.29
CA LEU A 129 -24.61 -4.96 -4.11
C LEU A 129 -25.29 -5.72 -2.96
N GLN A 130 -26.29 -6.56 -3.27
CA GLN A 130 -26.96 -7.39 -2.27
C GLN A 130 -26.04 -8.46 -1.70
N LEU A 131 -25.27 -9.14 -2.56
CA LEU A 131 -24.35 -10.19 -2.14
C LEU A 131 -23.22 -9.59 -1.29
N HIS A 132 -22.70 -8.42 -1.67
CA HIS A 132 -21.70 -7.71 -0.90
C HIS A 132 -22.23 -7.27 0.47
N ALA A 133 -23.44 -6.69 0.52
CA ALA A 133 -24.08 -6.33 1.79
C ALA A 133 -24.32 -7.56 2.68
N PHE A 134 -24.73 -8.68 2.10
CA PHE A 134 -24.88 -9.95 2.79
C PHE A 134 -23.53 -10.43 3.35
N PHE A 135 -22.48 -10.48 2.52
CA PHE A 135 -21.14 -10.88 2.93
C PHE A 135 -20.61 -10.03 4.09
N CYS A 136 -20.64 -8.70 3.96
CA CYS A 136 -20.21 -7.78 5.02
C CYS A 136 -20.97 -8.01 6.34
N ARG A 137 -22.29 -8.21 6.25
CA ARG A 137 -23.12 -8.49 7.42
C ARG A 137 -22.75 -9.82 8.08
N GLU A 138 -22.66 -10.90 7.31
CA GLU A 138 -22.30 -12.23 7.83
C GLU A 138 -20.89 -12.24 8.41
N LEU A 139 -19.94 -11.56 7.75
CA LEU A 139 -18.56 -11.42 8.22
C LEU A 139 -18.54 -10.73 9.58
N TYR A 140 -19.22 -9.60 9.71
CA TYR A 140 -19.31 -8.88 10.99
C TYR A 140 -19.99 -9.72 12.08
N GLN A 141 -21.09 -10.41 11.76
CA GLN A 141 -21.82 -11.23 12.73
C GLN A 141 -21.00 -12.42 13.24
N LYS A 142 -20.22 -13.06 12.37
CA LYS A 142 -19.40 -14.22 12.72
C LYS A 142 -18.07 -13.82 13.35
N ASN A 143 -17.46 -12.76 12.85
CA ASN A 143 -16.15 -12.29 13.30
C ASN A 143 -15.98 -10.77 13.06
N PRO A 144 -16.36 -9.93 14.04
CA PRO A 144 -16.22 -8.48 13.94
C PRO A 144 -14.77 -8.01 13.69
N ASP A 145 -13.80 -8.69 14.29
CA ASP A 145 -12.38 -8.39 14.12
C ASP A 145 -11.95 -8.58 12.66
N LEU A 146 -12.35 -9.71 12.06
CA LEU A 146 -12.09 -9.99 10.64
C LEU A 146 -12.79 -8.98 9.72
N PHE A 147 -14.02 -8.58 10.05
CA PHE A 147 -14.72 -7.52 9.32
C PHE A 147 -13.95 -6.19 9.35
N TYR A 148 -13.44 -5.79 10.52
CA TYR A 148 -12.65 -4.57 10.62
C TYR A 148 -11.33 -4.69 9.86
N CYS A 149 -10.64 -5.83 9.90
CA CYS A 149 -9.46 -6.10 9.06
C CYS A 149 -9.78 -6.03 7.56
N PHE A 150 -10.91 -6.58 7.14
CA PHE A 150 -11.36 -6.54 5.75
C PHE A 150 -11.67 -5.10 5.31
N PHE A 151 -12.60 -4.44 6.01
CA PHE A 151 -13.17 -3.15 5.61
C PHE A 151 -12.28 -1.95 5.99
N GLY A 152 -11.72 -1.96 7.19
CA GLY A 152 -10.83 -0.90 7.69
C GLY A 152 -9.38 -1.09 7.23
N GLY A 153 -8.97 -2.32 6.96
CA GLY A 153 -7.61 -2.62 6.48
C GLY A 153 -7.37 -2.18 5.04
N VAL A 154 -8.41 -1.93 4.23
CA VAL A 154 -8.30 -1.49 2.83
C VAL A 154 -7.37 -0.27 2.71
N GLU A 155 -7.61 0.73 3.54
CA GLU A 155 -6.87 1.99 3.49
C GLU A 155 -5.41 1.80 3.93
N LEU A 156 -5.19 0.98 4.96
CA LEU A 156 -3.86 0.62 5.44
C LEU A 156 -3.08 -0.17 4.40
N ARG A 157 -3.72 -1.10 3.69
CA ARG A 157 -3.11 -1.85 2.59
C ARG A 157 -2.79 -0.94 1.41
N ALA A 158 -3.67 -0.02 1.04
CA ALA A 158 -3.40 0.95 -0.02
C ALA A 158 -2.20 1.87 0.34
N THR A 159 -2.15 2.39 1.58
CA THR A 159 -1.02 3.19 2.04
C THR A 159 0.26 2.37 2.15
N PHE A 160 0.18 1.14 2.64
CA PHE A 160 1.31 0.20 2.72
C PHE A 160 1.86 -0.12 1.34
N GLN A 161 1.00 -0.41 0.38
CA GLN A 161 1.37 -0.66 -1.00
C GLN A 161 2.03 0.57 -1.61
N ALA A 162 1.48 1.76 -1.41
CA ALA A 162 2.11 3.00 -1.85
C ALA A 162 3.49 3.22 -1.18
N ALA A 163 3.68 2.79 0.06
CA ALA A 163 4.98 2.84 0.73
C ALA A 163 5.98 1.80 0.19
N ALA A 164 5.47 0.64 -0.26
CA ALA A 164 6.24 -0.50 -0.74
C ALA A 164 6.51 -0.49 -2.26
N ASP A 165 5.75 0.29 -3.04
CA ASP A 165 5.72 0.23 -4.50
C ASP A 165 7.09 0.50 -5.15
N SER A 166 7.22 -0.02 -6.38
CA SER A 166 8.37 0.22 -7.25
C SER A 166 8.58 1.73 -7.38
N PRO A 167 9.83 2.20 -7.27
CA PRO A 167 10.27 3.57 -7.48
C PRO A 167 10.85 3.75 -8.89
N ARG A 168 10.87 5.02 -9.34
CA ARG A 168 10.98 5.47 -10.75
C ARG A 168 11.73 4.55 -11.73
N PRO A 169 11.25 4.42 -12.99
CA PRO A 169 10.21 5.24 -13.64
C PRO A 169 8.77 4.85 -13.27
N VAL A 170 8.60 3.69 -12.62
CA VAL A 170 7.36 3.32 -11.95
C VAL A 170 7.49 3.82 -10.53
N GLY A 171 6.73 4.82 -10.10
CA GLY A 171 6.84 5.44 -8.78
C GLY A 171 5.60 6.28 -8.53
N LYS A 172 4.57 5.65 -8.00
CA LYS A 172 3.21 6.23 -7.92
C LYS A 172 2.85 6.72 -6.54
N SER A 173 3.77 6.67 -5.57
CA SER A 173 3.49 7.04 -4.19
C SER A 173 3.09 8.52 -4.06
N HIS A 174 3.66 9.42 -4.87
CA HIS A 174 3.26 10.83 -4.85
C HIS A 174 1.90 11.05 -5.52
N ILE A 175 1.62 10.33 -6.62
CA ILE A 175 0.30 10.29 -7.27
C ILE A 175 -0.74 9.74 -6.29
N TYR A 176 -0.40 8.70 -5.55
CA TYR A 176 -1.23 8.14 -4.49
C TYR A 176 -1.50 9.18 -3.42
N LEU A 177 -0.49 9.88 -2.88
CA LEU A 177 -0.68 10.90 -1.85
C LEU A 177 -1.51 12.09 -2.35
N GLU A 178 -1.23 12.58 -3.55
CA GLU A 178 -1.99 13.66 -4.20
C GLU A 178 -3.44 13.27 -4.41
N LYS A 179 -3.70 12.12 -5.03
CA LYS A 179 -5.06 11.64 -5.25
C LYS A 179 -5.75 11.23 -3.95
N TYR A 180 -5.06 10.69 -2.96
CA TYR A 180 -5.61 10.43 -1.63
C TYR A 180 -6.01 11.76 -0.97
N HIS A 181 -5.22 12.81 -1.13
CA HIS A 181 -5.59 14.16 -0.67
C HIS A 181 -6.78 14.74 -1.45
N HIS A 182 -6.92 14.49 -2.76
CA HIS A 182 -8.03 15.03 -3.56
C HIS A 182 -9.32 14.23 -3.47
N LEU A 183 -9.23 12.90 -3.52
CA LEU A 183 -10.35 11.96 -3.56
C LEU A 183 -10.71 11.44 -2.16
N GLY A 184 -9.70 11.25 -1.31
CA GLY A 184 -9.85 10.72 0.04
C GLY A 184 -10.25 11.77 1.08
N TYR A 185 -10.44 13.04 0.68
CA TYR A 185 -10.81 14.09 1.63
C TYR A 185 -12.30 14.07 1.96
N TRP A 186 -12.61 13.28 2.99
CA TRP A 186 -13.84 13.36 3.76
C TRP A 186 -13.66 14.37 4.90
N ALA A 187 -13.59 15.67 4.59
CA ALA A 187 -13.40 16.74 5.57
C ALA A 187 -14.32 16.59 6.81
N GLU A 188 -15.54 16.11 6.58
CA GLU A 188 -16.55 15.91 7.63
C GLU A 188 -16.27 14.74 8.58
N ARG A 189 -15.50 13.72 8.17
CA ARG A 189 -15.26 12.51 8.98
C ARG A 189 -13.92 12.49 9.69
N ARG A 190 -12.88 13.06 9.10
CA ARG A 190 -11.49 12.82 9.51
C ARG A 190 -10.72 14.07 9.89
N GLY A 191 -11.30 15.25 9.66
CA GLY A 191 -10.65 16.53 9.94
C GLY A 191 -9.54 16.84 8.96
N ASP A 192 -8.56 17.63 9.42
CA ASP A 192 -7.51 18.16 8.57
C ASP A 192 -6.51 17.12 8.10
N PHE A 193 -5.99 17.29 6.87
CA PHE A 193 -4.89 16.47 6.39
C PHE A 193 -3.67 16.60 7.31
N PRO A 194 -2.88 15.54 7.55
CA PRO A 194 -1.86 15.58 8.59
C PRO A 194 -0.66 16.48 8.28
N TRP A 195 -0.59 17.07 7.09
CA TRP A 195 0.37 18.09 6.69
C TRP A 195 -0.17 18.95 5.55
N ASP A 196 0.51 20.06 5.27
CA ASP A 196 0.23 20.89 4.10
C ASP A 196 0.69 20.17 2.82
N MET A 197 -0.27 19.62 2.08
CA MET A 197 0.00 18.89 0.84
C MET A 197 0.53 19.78 -0.27
N VAL A 198 0.11 21.04 -0.35
CA VAL A 198 0.56 21.97 -1.39
C VAL A 198 2.02 22.34 -1.16
N ALA A 199 2.37 22.70 0.08
CA ALA A 199 3.76 23.00 0.43
C ALA A 199 4.68 21.79 0.21
N TRP A 200 4.22 20.58 0.55
CA TRP A 200 5.00 19.36 0.32
C TRP A 200 5.21 19.04 -1.17
N LEU A 201 4.16 19.16 -2.00
CA LEU A 201 4.27 18.95 -3.45
C LEU A 201 5.26 19.93 -4.08
N ASN A 202 5.21 21.21 -3.70
CA ASN A 202 6.17 22.22 -4.17
C ASN A 202 7.61 21.86 -3.82
N ALA A 203 7.87 21.52 -2.54
CA ALA A 203 9.21 21.09 -2.13
C ALA A 203 9.67 19.82 -2.87
N ARG A 204 8.74 18.92 -3.22
CA ARG A 204 9.06 17.71 -3.99
C ARG A 204 9.43 18.05 -5.45
N PHE A 205 8.72 19.00 -6.08
CA PHE A 205 9.03 19.47 -7.42
C PHE A 205 10.41 20.13 -7.48
N ASP A 206 10.75 20.96 -6.49
CA ASP A 206 12.08 21.58 -6.39
C ASP A 206 13.19 20.51 -6.36
N LEU A 207 13.01 19.46 -5.57
CA LEU A 207 13.94 18.32 -5.50
C LEU A 207 14.05 17.56 -6.83
N ASP A 208 12.94 17.43 -7.58
CA ASP A 208 12.95 16.80 -8.91
C ASP A 208 13.71 17.64 -9.93
N GLU A 209 13.54 18.96 -9.90
CA GLU A 209 14.29 19.88 -10.77
C GLU A 209 15.78 19.89 -10.45
N GLU A 210 16.16 19.89 -9.17
CA GLU A 210 17.54 19.75 -8.74
C GLU A 210 18.17 18.43 -9.21
N TRP A 211 17.47 17.32 -9.04
CA TRP A 211 17.94 16.01 -9.49
C TRP A 211 18.11 15.95 -11.01
N THR A 212 17.13 16.46 -11.75
CA THR A 212 17.17 16.50 -13.23
C THR A 212 18.36 17.33 -13.71
N ARG A 213 18.59 18.50 -13.09
CA ARG A 213 19.78 19.33 -13.38
C ARG A 213 21.08 18.59 -13.08
N ALA A 214 21.16 17.87 -11.97
CA ALA A 214 22.36 17.12 -11.59
C ALA A 214 22.66 15.96 -12.56
N GLU A 215 21.64 15.23 -13.03
CA GLU A 215 21.81 14.16 -14.01
C GLU A 215 22.22 14.70 -15.39
N LEU A 216 21.62 15.81 -15.84
CA LEU A 216 22.04 16.48 -17.10
C LEU A 216 23.49 16.95 -17.04
N ALA A 217 23.95 17.47 -15.89
CA ALA A 217 25.33 17.88 -15.69
C ALA A 217 26.32 16.70 -15.70
N LYS A 218 25.93 15.52 -15.19
CA LYS A 218 26.77 14.32 -15.26
C LYS A 218 26.90 13.81 -16.70
N SER A 219 25.82 13.80 -17.46
CA SER A 219 25.81 13.37 -18.86
C SER A 219 26.68 14.29 -19.74
N SER A 220 26.60 15.62 -19.54
CA SER A 220 27.44 16.57 -20.30
C SER A 220 28.94 16.46 -19.98
N CYS A 221 29.30 16.09 -18.75
CA CYS A 221 30.70 15.83 -18.38
C CYS A 221 31.25 14.51 -18.95
N ALA A 222 30.40 13.50 -19.14
CA ALA A 222 30.81 12.21 -19.71
C ALA A 222 31.15 12.33 -21.21
N ASP A 223 30.42 13.16 -21.97
CA ASP A 223 30.67 13.36 -23.41
C ASP A 223 31.90 14.23 -23.71
N GLY A 224 32.34 15.07 -22.76
CA GLY A 224 33.54 15.91 -22.91
C GLY A 224 34.89 15.18 -22.77
N GLY A 225 34.88 13.92 -22.32
CA GLY A 225 36.09 13.15 -22.01
C GLY A 225 36.71 12.34 -23.16
N LEU A 226 36.03 12.22 -24.31
CA LEU A 226 36.50 11.39 -25.45
C LEU A 226 37.30 12.16 -26.51
N GLY A 227 37.60 13.45 -26.29
CA GLY A 227 38.17 14.35 -27.32
C GLY A 227 39.69 14.55 -27.33
N ALA A 228 40.47 13.98 -26.41
CA ALA A 228 41.89 14.33 -26.25
C ALA A 228 42.83 13.11 -26.32
N ALA A 229 42.80 12.37 -27.43
CA ALA A 229 43.83 11.37 -27.73
C ALA A 229 44.04 11.19 -29.24
N GLN A 230 44.34 12.28 -29.97
CA GLN A 230 45.04 12.18 -31.25
C GLN A 230 46.05 13.31 -31.38
N SER A 231 47.29 13.03 -30.99
CA SER A 231 48.47 13.79 -31.39
C SER A 231 49.51 12.85 -32.00
N SER A 232 50.16 13.35 -33.05
CA SER A 232 51.47 12.96 -33.59
C SER A 232 51.59 11.63 -34.35
N PHE A 233 51.52 11.72 -35.68
CA PHE A 233 52.53 11.22 -36.60
C PHE A 233 52.81 12.27 -37.68
#